data_AF-A0AAV6KB68-F1
#
_entry.id   AF-A0AAV6KB68-F1
#
_cell.length_a   1.000
_cell.length_b   1.000
_cell.length_c   1.000
_cell.angle_alpha   90.00
_cell.angle_beta   90.00
_cell.angle_gamma   90.00
#
_symmetry.space_group_name_H-M   'P 1'
#
loop_
_entity.id
_entity.type
_entity.pdbx_description
1 polymer ?
#
loop_
_entity_poly.entity_id
_entity_poly.type
_entity_poly.pdbx_seq_one_letter_code
_entity_poly.pdbx_strand_id
1 'polypeptide(L)'
;MRMEFITWFFSVTTLTIFCSITIPVHSQCLEDQKSLLLQLKNSLQFDPDSSVKLVNWAGTNDCCQWNGVTCDHFGRVIGLDLNTESISGGLNDSSDLFGLKFLEKLNFANNSFNFAEIPSSFGVLTNLKYLNLSDTQFVGQIPMEFSRLTRLVKLDLSSHDVFNSYGIRIDNPNLFTLFRYLGGLTELYLDGVNISATGRSHGGDKI
;
A
#
# COMPACT_ATOMS: atom_id res chain seq x y z
N MET A 1 -1.56 -54.60 -74.09
CA MET A 1 -2.30 -53.33 -74.28
C MET A 1 -2.31 -52.64 -72.92
N ARG A 2 -1.76 -51.42 -72.84
CA ARG A 2 -1.38 -50.70 -71.60
C ARG A 2 -2.60 -50.37 -70.73
N MET A 3 -2.46 -50.54 -69.42
CA MET A 3 -3.40 -50.06 -68.40
C MET A 3 -2.78 -48.80 -67.78
N GLU A 4 -3.38 -47.65 -68.03
CA GLU A 4 -2.95 -46.35 -67.48
C GLU A 4 -3.57 -46.19 -66.08
N PHE A 5 -2.74 -46.19 -65.02
CA PHE A 5 -3.14 -45.81 -63.66
C PHE A 5 -2.95 -44.30 -63.50
N ILE A 6 -4.05 -43.55 -63.48
CA ILE A 6 -4.04 -42.12 -63.16
C ILE A 6 -4.00 -41.99 -61.63
N THR A 7 -2.83 -41.68 -61.08
CA THR A 7 -2.68 -41.33 -59.66
C THR A 7 -3.01 -39.86 -59.48
N TRP A 8 -4.19 -39.60 -58.91
CA TRP A 8 -4.61 -38.23 -58.57
C TRP A 8 -3.91 -37.80 -57.28
N PHE A 9 -2.81 -37.04 -57.40
CA PHE A 9 -2.16 -36.40 -56.27
C PHE A 9 -3.02 -35.24 -55.77
N PHE A 10 -3.84 -35.48 -54.75
CA PHE A 10 -4.44 -34.41 -53.97
C PHE A 10 -3.37 -33.74 -53.11
N SER A 11 -2.86 -32.59 -53.57
CA SER A 11 -2.06 -31.68 -52.74
C SER A 11 -3.01 -30.96 -51.79
N VAL A 12 -3.11 -31.44 -50.55
CA VAL A 12 -3.76 -30.68 -49.46
C VAL A 12 -2.67 -29.83 -48.83
N THR A 13 -2.58 -28.57 -49.24
CA THR A 13 -1.74 -27.58 -48.56
C THR A 13 -2.39 -27.25 -47.22
N THR A 14 -1.89 -27.83 -46.13
CA THR A 14 -2.32 -27.47 -44.78
C THR A 14 -1.73 -26.11 -44.42
N LEU A 15 -2.56 -25.08 -44.53
CA LEU A 15 -2.24 -23.73 -44.08
C LEU A 15 -2.25 -23.72 -42.54
N THR A 16 -1.13 -24.02 -41.91
CA THR A 16 -1.02 -23.94 -40.45
C THR A 16 -0.94 -22.47 -40.03
N ILE A 17 -2.07 -21.94 -39.57
CA ILE A 17 -2.15 -20.63 -38.92
C ILE A 17 -1.35 -20.75 -37.62
N PHE A 18 -0.12 -20.24 -37.62
CA PHE A 18 0.63 -20.01 -36.39
C PHE A 18 -0.05 -18.84 -35.66
N CYS A 19 -0.96 -19.19 -34.76
CA CYS A 19 -1.48 -18.23 -33.78
C CYS A 19 -0.36 -17.96 -32.79
N SER A 20 0.38 -16.87 -33.00
CA SER A 20 1.33 -16.36 -32.02
C SER A 20 0.53 -15.82 -30.83
N ILE A 21 0.23 -16.70 -29.87
CA ILE A 21 -0.31 -16.28 -28.58
C ILE A 21 0.80 -15.51 -27.90
N THR A 22 0.74 -14.18 -27.96
CA THR A 22 1.54 -13.32 -27.08
C THR A 22 0.95 -13.47 -25.69
N ILE A 23 1.45 -14.45 -24.92
CA ILE A 23 1.18 -14.49 -23.49
C ILE A 23 1.78 -13.19 -22.92
N PRO A 24 1.00 -12.31 -22.29
CA PRO A 24 1.57 -11.17 -21.61
C PRO A 24 2.44 -11.73 -20.48
N VAL A 25 3.76 -11.72 -20.69
CA VAL A 25 4.75 -12.08 -19.67
C VAL A 25 4.72 -10.94 -18.66
N HIS A 26 3.78 -11.02 -17.73
CA HIS A 26 3.90 -10.25 -16.50
C HIS A 26 5.16 -10.77 -15.82
N SER A 27 6.06 -9.85 -15.46
CA SER A 27 7.21 -10.19 -14.65
C SER A 27 6.71 -10.85 -13.37
N GLN A 28 7.13 -12.08 -13.13
CA GLN A 28 6.82 -12.79 -11.89
C GLN A 28 7.31 -11.97 -10.70
N CYS A 29 6.53 -11.95 -9.62
CA CYS A 29 6.91 -11.32 -8.36
C CYS A 29 8.31 -11.78 -7.92
N LEU A 30 9.13 -10.83 -7.48
CA LEU A 30 10.43 -11.14 -6.93
C LEU A 30 10.28 -11.92 -5.62
N GLU A 31 11.11 -12.94 -5.42
CA GLU A 31 11.01 -13.83 -4.26
C GLU A 31 11.24 -13.11 -2.92
N ASP A 32 12.10 -12.07 -2.88
CA ASP A 32 12.29 -11.24 -1.69
C ASP A 32 11.02 -10.45 -1.35
N GLN A 33 10.35 -9.88 -2.36
CA GLN A 33 9.10 -9.13 -2.18
C GLN A 33 7.97 -10.05 -1.71
N LYS A 34 7.86 -11.24 -2.30
CA LYS A 34 6.92 -12.28 -1.87
C LYS A 34 7.19 -12.72 -0.43
N SER A 35 8.46 -12.95 -0.08
CA SER A 35 8.86 -13.32 1.28
C SER A 35 8.44 -12.26 2.29
N LEU A 36 8.70 -10.99 2.00
CA LEU A 36 8.30 -9.87 2.85
C LEU A 36 6.77 -9.78 3.03
N LEU A 37 6.00 -9.99 1.96
CA LEU A 37 4.53 -10.01 2.05
C LEU A 37 4.01 -11.15 2.93
N LEU A 38 4.61 -12.34 2.84
CA LEU A 38 4.22 -13.47 3.69
C LEU A 38 4.63 -13.25 5.15
N GLN A 39 5.81 -12.69 5.40
CA GLN A 39 6.25 -12.32 6.75
C GLN A 39 5.33 -11.25 7.35
N LEU A 40 5.00 -10.22 6.57
CA LEU A 40 4.03 -9.20 6.94
C LEU A 40 2.68 -9.84 7.30
N LYS A 41 2.10 -10.67 6.44
CA LYS A 41 0.84 -11.38 6.72
C LYS A 41 0.90 -12.15 8.04
N ASN A 42 1.98 -12.86 8.31
CA ASN A 42 2.13 -13.66 9.52
C ASN A 42 2.32 -12.82 10.80
N SER A 43 2.83 -11.59 10.65
CA SER A 43 3.03 -10.64 11.76
C SER A 43 1.77 -9.83 12.10
N LEU A 44 0.87 -9.64 11.12
CA LEU A 44 -0.37 -8.89 11.29
C LEU A 44 -1.37 -9.68 12.14
N GLN A 45 -2.00 -8.99 13.09
CA GLN A 45 -3.16 -9.52 13.80
C GLN A 45 -4.38 -9.12 13.00
N PHE A 46 -5.14 -10.08 12.48
CA PHE A 46 -6.37 -9.82 11.73
C PHE A 46 -7.36 -10.97 11.94
N ASP A 47 -8.64 -10.71 11.71
CA ASP A 47 -9.70 -11.74 11.75
C ASP A 47 -9.77 -12.49 10.41
N PRO A 48 -9.42 -13.79 10.36
CA PRO A 48 -9.47 -14.59 9.12
C PRO A 48 -10.88 -14.78 8.57
N ASP A 49 -11.92 -14.72 9.41
CA ASP A 49 -13.31 -14.91 8.99
C ASP A 49 -13.86 -13.67 8.27
N SER A 50 -13.30 -12.50 8.56
CA SER A 50 -13.67 -11.22 7.96
C SER A 50 -12.74 -10.77 6.83
N SER A 51 -11.49 -11.26 6.81
CA SER A 51 -10.51 -10.93 5.77
C SER A 51 -10.89 -11.51 4.42
N VAL A 52 -10.76 -10.71 3.35
CA VAL A 52 -11.03 -11.17 1.97
C VAL A 52 -9.77 -11.23 1.11
N LYS A 53 -8.71 -10.49 1.50
CA LYS A 53 -7.44 -10.45 0.76
C LYS A 53 -6.38 -11.33 1.44
N LEU A 54 -6.00 -11.00 2.67
CA LEU A 54 -4.91 -11.63 3.41
C LEU A 54 -5.12 -13.13 3.57
N VAL A 55 -6.34 -13.59 3.87
CA VAL A 55 -6.64 -15.02 4.00
C VAL A 55 -6.26 -15.81 2.74
N ASN A 56 -6.39 -15.21 1.56
CA ASN A 56 -6.13 -15.83 0.25
C ASN A 56 -4.69 -15.67 -0.26
N TRP A 57 -3.85 -14.87 0.40
CA TRP A 57 -2.44 -14.80 0.06
C TRP A 57 -1.76 -16.15 0.30
N ALA A 58 -0.89 -16.54 -0.63
CA ALA A 58 -0.31 -17.89 -0.80
C ALA A 58 -1.12 -18.88 -1.68
N GLY A 59 -2.19 -18.44 -2.34
CA GLY A 59 -2.90 -19.26 -3.33
C GLY A 59 -2.11 -19.52 -4.63
N THR A 60 -1.24 -18.60 -5.03
CA THR A 60 -0.41 -18.68 -6.26
C THR A 60 1.06 -18.45 -5.93
N ASN A 61 1.96 -18.90 -6.82
CA ASN A 61 3.39 -18.63 -6.70
C ASN A 61 3.76 -17.17 -6.97
N ASP A 62 2.97 -16.45 -7.76
CA ASP A 62 3.21 -15.06 -8.14
C ASP A 62 2.42 -14.11 -7.24
N CYS A 63 3.12 -13.41 -6.34
CA CYS A 63 2.50 -12.47 -5.40
C CYS A 63 1.80 -11.29 -6.08
N CYS A 64 2.17 -10.97 -7.32
CA CYS A 64 1.56 -9.88 -8.09
C CYS A 64 0.10 -10.18 -8.49
N GLN A 65 -0.33 -11.43 -8.33
CA GLN A 65 -1.73 -11.86 -8.53
C GLN A 65 -2.53 -11.88 -7.23
N TRP A 66 -1.91 -11.58 -6.07
CA TRP A 66 -2.64 -11.57 -4.80
C TRP A 66 -3.51 -10.32 -4.70
N ASN A 67 -4.74 -10.48 -4.22
CA ASN A 67 -5.65 -9.36 -4.02
C ASN A 67 -5.00 -8.30 -3.12
N GLY A 68 -5.05 -7.05 -3.57
CA GLY A 68 -4.44 -5.91 -2.88
C GLY A 68 -2.95 -5.71 -3.17
N VAL A 69 -2.28 -6.59 -3.93
CA VAL A 69 -0.87 -6.40 -4.32
C VAL A 69 -0.81 -5.84 -5.74
N THR A 70 -0.03 -4.78 -5.92
CA THR A 70 0.29 -4.23 -7.25
C THR A 70 1.80 -4.26 -7.45
N CYS A 71 2.24 -4.83 -8.56
CA CYS A 71 3.64 -4.85 -8.95
C CYS A 71 3.92 -3.95 -10.16
N ASP A 72 5.17 -3.53 -10.30
CA ASP A 72 5.66 -2.98 -11.56
C ASP A 72 6.10 -4.08 -12.54
N HIS A 73 6.56 -3.67 -13.72
CA HIS A 73 7.01 -4.57 -14.78
C HIS A 73 8.35 -5.28 -14.49
N PHE A 74 8.94 -5.09 -13.31
CA PHE A 74 10.09 -5.83 -12.81
C PHE A 74 9.70 -6.79 -11.68
N GLY A 75 8.42 -6.92 -11.34
CA GLY A 75 7.94 -7.79 -10.26
C GLY A 75 8.15 -7.21 -8.86
N ARG A 76 8.42 -5.91 -8.74
CA ARG A 76 8.58 -5.21 -7.45
C ARG A 76 7.23 -4.75 -6.95
N VAL A 77 6.97 -4.90 -5.65
CA VAL A 77 5.71 -4.47 -5.04
C VAL A 77 5.70 -2.95 -4.90
N ILE A 78 4.85 -2.29 -5.68
CA ILE A 78 4.69 -0.83 -5.70
C ILE A 78 3.37 -0.37 -5.09
N GLY A 79 2.41 -1.27 -4.89
CA GLY A 79 1.13 -0.96 -4.28
C GLY A 79 0.69 -2.07 -3.33
N LEU A 80 0.23 -1.65 -2.16
CA LEU A 80 -0.34 -2.54 -1.16
C LEU A 80 -1.64 -1.95 -0.61
N ASP A 81 -2.75 -2.65 -0.86
CA ASP A 81 -4.09 -2.27 -0.44
C ASP A 81 -4.67 -3.32 0.51
N LEU A 82 -4.60 -3.02 1.80
CA LEU A 82 -5.07 -3.82 2.92
C LEU A 82 -6.24 -3.16 3.65
N ASN A 83 -7.03 -2.34 2.95
CA ASN A 83 -8.22 -1.76 3.55
C ASN A 83 -9.25 -2.83 3.93
N THR A 84 -9.97 -2.61 5.03
CA THR A 84 -11.09 -3.47 5.48
C THR A 84 -10.69 -4.94 5.61
N GLU A 85 -9.49 -5.21 6.14
CA GLU A 85 -8.99 -6.57 6.37
C GLU A 85 -9.12 -7.01 7.83
N SER A 86 -9.87 -6.24 8.63
CA SER A 86 -10.05 -6.46 10.06
C SER A 86 -8.72 -6.58 10.83
N ILE A 87 -7.71 -5.83 10.39
CA ILE A 87 -6.40 -5.78 11.05
C ILE A 87 -6.55 -5.05 12.37
N SER A 88 -6.05 -5.66 13.43
CA SER A 88 -6.16 -5.17 14.80
C SER A 88 -4.81 -4.89 15.48
N GLY A 89 -3.71 -5.20 14.81
CA GLY A 89 -2.36 -5.01 15.34
C GLY A 89 -1.28 -5.62 14.45
N GLY A 90 -0.06 -5.71 14.99
CA GLY A 90 1.10 -6.26 14.28
C GLY A 90 1.90 -5.24 13.45
N LEU A 91 1.51 -3.96 13.47
CA LEU A 91 2.25 -2.89 12.81
C LEU A 91 3.05 -2.06 13.83
N ASN A 92 4.35 -2.33 13.91
CA ASN A 92 5.33 -1.59 14.73
C ASN A 92 6.57 -1.26 13.89
N ASP A 93 7.54 -0.50 14.44
CA ASP A 93 8.73 -0.04 13.69
C ASP A 93 9.59 -1.14 13.05
N SER A 94 9.47 -2.39 13.52
CA SER A 94 10.19 -3.56 12.99
C SER A 94 9.36 -4.38 11.99
N SER A 95 8.17 -3.91 11.60
CA SER A 95 7.29 -4.62 10.66
C SER A 95 7.96 -4.84 9.29
N ASP A 96 7.75 -6.03 8.72
CA ASP A 96 8.26 -6.40 7.39
C ASP A 96 7.71 -5.52 6.26
N LEU A 97 6.61 -4.78 6.52
CA LEU A 97 6.11 -3.74 5.63
C LEU A 97 7.22 -2.77 5.19
N PHE A 98 8.11 -2.40 6.12
CA PHE A 98 9.16 -1.41 5.86
C PHE A 98 10.33 -1.98 5.03
N GLY A 99 10.34 -3.28 4.78
CA GLY A 99 11.20 -3.93 3.78
C GLY A 99 10.75 -3.69 2.34
N LEU A 100 9.47 -3.39 2.10
CA LEU A 100 8.88 -3.15 0.77
C LEU A 100 9.21 -1.74 0.24
N LYS A 101 10.50 -1.46 0.07
CA LYS A 101 11.04 -0.10 -0.23
C LYS A 101 10.58 0.48 -1.57
N PHE A 102 9.98 -0.32 -2.45
CA PHE A 102 9.46 0.12 -3.74
C PHE A 102 8.01 0.63 -3.65
N LEU A 103 7.36 0.54 -2.48
CA LEU A 103 5.98 1.00 -2.30
C LEU A 103 5.81 2.47 -2.70
N GLU A 104 4.86 2.69 -3.61
CA GLU A 104 4.36 3.99 -4.02
C GLU A 104 2.94 4.25 -3.50
N LYS A 105 2.17 3.18 -3.25
CA LYS A 105 0.78 3.25 -2.77
C LYS A 105 0.61 2.32 -1.58
N LEU A 106 0.11 2.84 -0.47
CA LEU A 106 -0.19 2.07 0.71
C LEU A 106 -1.55 2.48 1.29
N ASN A 107 -2.44 1.51 1.46
CA ASN A 107 -3.77 1.74 1.98
C ASN A 107 -4.08 0.75 3.12
N PHE A 108 -4.26 1.27 4.32
CA PHE A 108 -4.69 0.53 5.51
C PHE A 108 -6.08 0.97 5.99
N ALA A 109 -6.81 1.74 5.20
CA ALA A 109 -8.07 2.35 5.64
C ALA A 109 -9.07 1.34 6.22
N ASN A 110 -9.90 1.76 7.16
CA ASN A 110 -10.96 0.94 7.76
C ASN A 110 -10.42 -0.35 8.41
N ASN A 111 -9.35 -0.22 9.19
CA ASN A 111 -8.85 -1.26 10.10
C ASN A 111 -8.85 -0.70 11.54
N SER A 112 -8.53 -1.51 12.54
CA SER A 112 -8.68 -1.11 13.95
C SER A 112 -7.41 -1.40 14.74
N PHE A 113 -6.35 -0.61 14.55
CA PHE A 113 -5.05 -0.80 15.21
C PHE A 113 -5.06 -0.55 16.73
N ASN A 114 -6.23 -0.59 17.37
CA ASN A 114 -6.42 -0.67 18.82
C ASN A 114 -5.66 0.39 19.60
N PHE A 115 -5.74 1.64 19.15
CA PHE A 115 -5.06 2.76 19.77
C PHE A 115 -3.53 2.59 19.86
N ALA A 116 -2.93 1.90 18.89
CA ALA A 116 -1.49 1.93 18.69
C ALA A 116 -1.04 3.29 18.15
N GLU A 117 0.24 3.63 18.35
CA GLU A 117 0.85 4.78 17.71
C GLU A 117 1.29 4.46 16.28
N ILE A 118 1.37 5.47 15.41
CA ILE A 118 1.91 5.32 14.06
C ILE A 118 3.43 5.07 14.14
N PRO A 119 3.95 3.98 13.58
CA PRO A 119 5.40 3.72 13.53
C PRO A 119 6.18 4.83 12.83
N SER A 120 7.32 5.23 13.40
CA SER A 120 8.26 6.17 12.78
C SER A 120 8.88 5.60 11.50
N SER A 121 9.00 4.26 11.40
CA SER A 121 9.55 3.55 10.25
C SER A 121 8.78 3.76 8.94
N PHE A 122 7.57 4.33 8.96
CA PHE A 122 6.90 4.80 7.74
C PHE A 122 7.80 5.74 6.92
N GLY A 123 8.64 6.57 7.56
CA GLY A 123 9.58 7.45 6.87
C GLY A 123 10.69 6.76 6.08
N VAL A 124 10.82 5.42 6.17
CA VAL A 124 11.73 4.62 5.33
C VAL A 124 11.15 4.41 3.92
N LEU A 125 9.82 4.46 3.77
CA LEU A 125 9.12 4.24 2.50
C LEU A 125 9.12 5.51 1.63
N THR A 126 10.31 6.02 1.30
CA THR A 126 10.51 7.32 0.61
C THR A 126 9.95 7.38 -0.82
N ASN A 127 9.53 6.23 -1.38
CA ASN A 127 8.86 6.14 -2.67
C ASN A 127 7.35 6.37 -2.61
N LEU A 128 6.76 6.44 -1.41
CA LEU A 128 5.31 6.63 -1.25
C LEU A 128 4.84 7.94 -1.90
N LYS A 129 3.80 7.79 -2.71
CA LYS A 129 3.02 8.86 -3.33
C LYS A 129 1.63 8.94 -2.72
N TYR A 130 1.08 7.82 -2.26
CA TYR A 130 -0.25 7.74 -1.68
C TYR A 130 -0.19 6.93 -0.39
N LEU A 131 -0.56 7.56 0.72
CA LEU A 131 -0.69 6.92 2.02
C LEU A 131 -2.09 7.17 2.56
N ASN A 132 -2.85 6.11 2.78
CA ASN A 132 -4.16 6.18 3.41
C ASN A 132 -4.18 5.36 4.70
N LEU A 133 -4.34 6.06 5.83
CA LEU A 133 -4.53 5.52 7.17
C LEU A 133 -5.88 5.98 7.75
N SER A 134 -6.87 6.30 6.91
CA SER A 134 -8.17 6.77 7.36
C SER A 134 -8.90 5.69 8.17
N ASP A 135 -9.59 6.10 9.23
CA ASP A 135 -10.40 5.20 10.07
C ASP A 135 -9.62 3.95 10.51
N THR A 136 -8.39 4.15 10.99
CA THR A 136 -7.48 3.08 11.46
C THR A 136 -7.41 2.93 12.99
N GLN A 137 -8.02 3.87 13.72
CA GLN A 137 -7.87 4.02 15.18
C GLN A 137 -6.42 4.15 15.67
N PHE A 138 -5.49 4.61 14.83
CA PHE A 138 -4.18 5.06 15.33
C PHE A 138 -4.36 6.29 16.23
N VAL A 139 -3.45 6.42 17.19
CA VAL A 139 -3.42 7.53 18.15
C VAL A 139 -2.04 8.15 18.24
N GLY A 140 -1.95 9.24 19.00
CA GLY A 140 -0.68 9.86 19.31
C GLY A 140 -0.19 10.80 18.21
N GLN A 141 1.03 11.29 18.38
CA GLN A 141 1.64 12.30 17.52
C GLN A 141 2.08 11.67 16.19
N ILE A 142 1.83 12.34 15.06
CA ILE A 142 2.41 11.91 13.79
C ILE A 142 3.95 12.00 13.89
N PRO A 143 4.70 10.92 13.60
CA PRO A 143 6.16 10.92 13.67
C PRO A 143 6.80 11.94 12.73
N MET A 144 7.87 12.60 13.17
CA MET A 144 8.59 13.61 12.36
C MET A 144 9.18 12.99 11.07
N GLU A 145 9.40 11.68 11.07
CA GLU A 145 9.88 10.87 9.96
C GLU A 145 8.97 10.95 8.74
N PHE A 146 7.70 11.32 8.88
CA PHE A 146 6.80 11.59 7.74
C PHE A 146 7.34 12.71 6.84
N SER A 147 8.14 13.64 7.37
CA SER A 147 8.82 14.68 6.58
C SER A 147 9.80 14.12 5.53
N ARG A 148 10.22 12.84 5.66
CA ARG A 148 11.07 12.14 4.69
C ARG A 148 10.30 11.64 3.47
N LEU A 149 8.97 11.59 3.52
CA LEU A 149 8.09 11.13 2.45
C LEU A 149 7.93 12.19 1.35
N THR A 150 9.04 12.75 0.86
CA THR A 150 9.07 13.92 -0.05
C THR A 150 8.36 13.70 -1.39
N ARG A 151 8.03 12.45 -1.76
CA ARG A 151 7.29 12.07 -2.97
C ARG A 151 5.77 11.96 -2.74
N LEU A 152 5.30 12.17 -1.51
CA LEU A 152 3.90 12.04 -1.15
C LEU A 152 3.05 13.10 -1.86
N VAL A 153 1.99 12.64 -2.52
CA VAL A 153 1.01 13.45 -3.26
C VAL A 153 -0.30 13.49 -2.50
N LYS A 154 -0.68 12.37 -1.90
CA LYS A 154 -1.90 12.22 -1.10
C LYS A 154 -1.61 11.58 0.25
N LEU A 155 -2.09 12.24 1.30
CA LEU A 155 -2.08 11.74 2.66
C LEU A 155 -3.49 11.82 3.25
N ASP A 156 -4.00 10.68 3.68
CA ASP A 156 -5.28 10.61 4.38
C ASP A 156 -5.07 10.01 5.77
N LEU A 157 -5.37 10.82 6.79
CA LEU A 157 -5.32 10.46 8.20
C LEU A 157 -6.68 10.69 8.87
N SER A 158 -7.74 10.85 8.07
CA SER A 158 -9.05 11.22 8.56
C SER A 158 -9.66 10.14 9.45
N SER A 159 -10.48 10.56 10.40
CA SER A 159 -11.27 9.69 11.27
C SER A 159 -12.68 10.23 11.37
N HIS A 160 -13.66 9.37 11.13
CA HIS A 160 -15.07 9.68 11.30
C HIS A 160 -15.58 9.36 12.71
N ASP A 161 -14.74 8.79 13.57
CA ASP A 161 -15.07 8.56 14.98
C ASP A 161 -14.92 9.86 15.79
N VAL A 162 -15.97 10.68 15.74
CA VAL A 162 -16.09 11.97 16.44
C VAL A 162 -16.10 11.88 17.97
N PHE A 163 -16.22 10.68 18.55
CA PHE A 163 -16.21 10.50 20.01
C PHE A 163 -14.84 10.10 20.55
N ASN A 164 -13.88 9.80 19.67
CA ASN A 164 -12.54 9.39 20.07
C ASN A 164 -11.62 10.60 20.29
N SER A 165 -11.58 11.12 21.53
CA SER A 165 -10.68 12.21 21.92
C SER A 165 -9.19 11.82 21.91
N TYR A 166 -8.87 10.53 21.70
CA TYR A 166 -7.50 10.00 21.76
C TYR A 166 -6.87 9.80 20.38
N GLY A 167 -7.54 10.17 19.29
CA GLY A 167 -7.06 9.95 17.92
C GLY A 167 -5.71 10.61 17.58
N ILE A 168 -5.32 10.49 16.31
CA ILE A 168 -4.11 11.13 15.77
C ILE A 168 -4.09 12.62 16.15
N ARG A 169 -2.94 13.09 16.63
CA ARG A 169 -2.70 14.49 16.97
C ARG A 169 -1.50 15.07 16.25
N ILE A 170 -1.58 16.37 16.01
CA ILE A 170 -0.51 17.19 15.45
C ILE A 170 -0.30 18.36 16.40
N ASP A 171 0.75 18.27 17.22
CA ASP A 171 1.11 19.27 18.21
C ASP A 171 2.54 19.77 18.01
N ASN A 172 3.53 19.07 18.57
CA ASN A 172 4.95 19.37 18.38
C ASN A 172 5.68 18.09 17.90
N PRO A 173 6.26 18.07 16.68
CA PRO A 173 6.28 19.15 15.69
C PRO A 173 4.89 19.48 15.15
N ASN A 174 4.67 20.78 14.88
CA ASN A 174 3.39 21.26 14.36
C ASN A 174 3.21 20.93 12.88
N LEU A 175 1.98 21.11 12.39
CA LEU A 175 1.58 20.84 11.00
C LEU A 175 2.55 21.43 9.97
N PHE A 176 2.93 22.69 10.16
CA PHE A 176 3.86 23.39 9.27
C PHE A 176 5.24 22.73 9.24
N THR A 177 5.75 22.32 10.40
CA THR A 177 7.06 21.68 10.53
C THR A 177 7.06 20.29 9.90
N LEU A 178 6.02 19.51 10.17
CA LEU A 178 5.87 18.14 9.70
C LEU A 178 5.82 18.07 8.16
N PHE A 179 5.07 18.98 7.54
CA PHE A 179 4.81 18.96 6.10
C PHE A 179 5.67 19.94 5.29
N ARG A 180 6.64 20.61 5.92
CA ARG A 180 7.55 21.59 5.28
C ARG A 180 8.23 21.07 4.02
N TYR A 181 8.63 19.80 4.03
CA TYR A 181 9.40 19.18 2.93
C TYR A 181 8.53 18.36 1.96
N LEU A 182 7.21 18.33 2.17
CA LEU A 182 6.28 17.59 1.31
C LEU A 182 5.78 18.49 0.15
N GLY A 183 6.71 19.02 -0.65
CA GLY A 183 6.39 19.98 -1.71
C GLY A 183 5.50 19.45 -2.84
N GLY A 184 5.34 18.13 -2.93
CA GLY A 184 4.44 17.46 -3.88
C GLY A 184 3.05 17.13 -3.33
N LEU A 185 2.77 17.41 -2.05
CA LEU A 185 1.51 17.07 -1.40
C LEU A 185 0.39 17.97 -1.93
N THR A 186 -0.58 17.40 -2.63
CA THR A 186 -1.73 18.11 -3.21
C THR A 186 -3.04 17.77 -2.51
N GLU A 187 -3.11 16.62 -1.84
CA GLU A 187 -4.28 16.14 -1.14
C GLU A 187 -3.92 15.77 0.31
N LEU A 188 -4.53 16.46 1.27
CA LEU A 188 -4.32 16.24 2.71
C LEU A 188 -5.67 16.21 3.42
N TYR A 189 -6.05 15.05 3.94
CA TYR A 189 -7.30 14.86 4.68
C TYR A 189 -6.99 14.64 6.16
N LEU A 190 -7.52 15.52 7.00
CA LEU A 190 -7.26 15.58 8.44
C LEU A 190 -8.55 15.70 9.27
N ASP A 191 -9.70 15.36 8.68
CA ASP A 191 -10.97 15.36 9.41
C ASP A 191 -10.87 14.44 10.64
N GLY A 192 -11.28 14.93 11.81
CA GLY A 192 -11.15 14.19 13.08
C GLY A 192 -9.73 14.13 13.67
N VAL A 193 -8.70 14.69 13.03
CA VAL A 193 -7.34 14.81 13.60
C VAL A 193 -7.28 16.01 14.55
N ASN A 194 -6.72 15.81 15.75
CA ASN A 194 -6.53 16.89 16.71
C ASN A 194 -5.31 17.73 16.34
N ILE A 195 -5.53 18.93 15.79
CA ILE A 195 -4.47 19.87 15.42
C ILE A 195 -4.41 20.98 16.47
N SER A 196 -3.44 20.91 17.39
CA SER A 196 -3.22 21.98 18.36
C SER A 196 -2.34 23.08 17.76
N ALA A 197 -2.89 24.28 17.66
CA ALA A 197 -2.10 25.47 17.40
C ALA A 197 -1.74 26.11 18.75
N THR A 198 -0.47 26.10 19.14
CA THR A 198 0.01 26.94 20.24
C THR A 198 0.03 28.40 19.77
N GLY A 199 -1.10 29.09 19.93
CA GLY A 199 -1.15 30.53 19.81
C GLY A 199 -0.28 31.14 20.91
N ARG A 200 0.89 31.68 20.56
CA ARG A 200 1.58 32.63 21.44
C ARG A 200 0.71 33.88 21.50
N SER A 201 -0.19 33.95 22.48
CA SER A 201 -0.77 35.23 22.87
C SER A 201 0.40 36.14 23.27
N HIS A 202 0.69 37.13 22.43
CA HIS A 202 1.46 38.30 22.86
C HIS A 202 0.56 39.06 23.85
N GLY A 203 0.55 38.59 25.10
CA GLY A 203 -0.09 39.24 26.22
C GLY A 203 0.74 40.44 26.66
N GLY A 204 0.32 41.60 26.17
CA GLY A 204 0.67 42.97 26.54
C GLY A 204 1.71 43.21 27.63
N ASP A 205 2.81 43.85 27.21
CA ASP A 205 3.50 44.83 28.05
C ASP A 205 2.46 45.88 28.50
N LYS A 206 2.03 45.78 29.75
CA LYS A 206 1.40 46.91 30.43
C LYS A 206 2.51 47.84 30.89
N ILE A 207 2.41 49.06 30.36
CA ILE A 207 3.08 50.30 30.75
C ILE A 207 3.21 50.43 32.26
#